data_AF-A0A3L8PVP8-F1
#
_entry.id   AF-A0A3L8PVP8-F1
#
_cell.length_a   1.000
_cell.length_b   1.000
_cell.length_c   1.000
_cell.angle_alpha   90.00
_cell.angle_beta   90.00
_cell.angle_gamma   90.00
#
_symmetry.space_group_name_H-M   'P 1'
#
loop_
_entity.id
_entity.type
_entity.pdbx_description
1 polymer ?
#
loop_
_entity_poly.entity_id
_entity_poly.type
_entity_poly.pdbx_seq_one_letter_code
_entity_poly.pdbx_strand_id
1 'polypeptide(L)'
;MKSVIFALGLLGSFFYSTNLNASETPLFNDRPIVCMDISQVSNQHSPNVLFHSLRDCLKKRDFWKAAKLNFAANLYGNYDALRVDGEPENIAFNKLRLKAVKDIPIHDYSTFQQTSEALLRDKKKKNDLCKLMTVIGKPDYHPNYIFKHAEQYTKLVPSINSDKQDSRFWKKVLLNDGHCMQ
;
A
#
# COMPACT_ATOMS: atom_id res chain seq x y z
N MET A 1 -11.81 78.35 7.30
CA MET A 1 -11.40 78.33 5.88
C MET A 1 -10.15 77.47 5.75
N LYS A 2 -10.23 76.37 4.96
CA LYS A 2 -9.17 75.67 4.19
C LYS A 2 -7.85 75.36 4.95
N SER A 3 -7.37 74.12 5.11
CA SER A 3 -7.17 73.10 4.09
C SER A 3 -6.89 71.71 4.69
N VAL A 4 -7.16 70.73 3.85
CA VAL A 4 -6.97 69.29 3.93
C VAL A 4 -5.49 68.88 3.91
N ILE A 5 -5.11 67.87 4.70
CA ILE A 5 -4.02 66.93 4.34
C ILE A 5 -4.55 65.50 4.59
N PHE A 6 -4.65 64.76 3.49
CA PHE A 6 -4.98 63.34 3.41
C PHE A 6 -3.85 62.49 3.99
N ALA A 7 -4.14 61.66 4.99
CA ALA A 7 -3.30 60.51 5.33
C ALA A 7 -3.91 59.26 4.65
N LEU A 8 -3.39 58.91 3.46
CA LEU A 8 -3.67 57.61 2.85
C LEU A 8 -2.91 56.53 3.64
N GLY A 9 -3.61 55.86 4.55
CA GLY A 9 -3.17 54.60 5.13
C GLY A 9 -3.34 53.48 4.10
N LEU A 10 -2.24 53.08 3.45
CA LEU A 10 -2.17 51.83 2.68
C LEU A 10 -2.14 50.64 3.66
N LEU A 11 -3.32 50.20 4.10
CA LEU A 11 -3.48 48.89 4.73
C LEU A 11 -3.44 47.82 3.62
N GLY A 12 -2.24 47.32 3.36
CA GLY A 12 -2.02 46.14 2.53
C GLY A 12 -2.78 44.96 3.10
N SER A 13 -3.87 44.58 2.43
CA SER A 13 -4.58 43.34 2.70
C SER A 13 -3.79 42.21 2.07
N PHE A 14 -2.87 41.62 2.83
CA PHE A 14 -2.27 40.34 2.48
C PHE A 14 -3.36 39.28 2.56
N PHE A 15 -4.05 39.04 1.46
CA PHE A 15 -4.83 37.82 1.26
C PHE A 15 -3.84 36.66 1.14
N TYR A 16 -3.49 36.04 2.27
CA TYR A 16 -2.91 34.70 2.26
C TYR A 16 -4.01 33.74 1.84
N SER A 17 -4.12 33.47 0.54
CA SER A 17 -4.84 32.31 0.04
C SER A 17 -4.05 31.07 0.46
N THR A 18 -4.39 30.48 1.59
CA THR A 18 -3.96 29.12 1.91
C THR A 18 -4.69 28.18 0.96
N ASN A 19 -4.02 27.82 -0.14
CA ASN A 19 -4.38 26.61 -0.87
C ASN A 19 -4.07 25.42 0.03
N LEU A 20 -4.98 25.11 0.95
CA LEU A 20 -5.06 23.81 1.61
C LEU A 20 -5.47 22.81 0.53
N ASN A 21 -4.48 22.28 -0.18
CA ASN A 21 -4.65 21.05 -0.92
C ASN A 21 -4.95 19.96 0.11
N ALA A 22 -6.24 19.74 0.38
CA ALA A 22 -6.70 18.57 1.11
C ALA A 22 -6.24 17.36 0.30
N SER A 23 -5.13 16.75 0.74
CA SER A 23 -4.69 15.46 0.23
C SER A 23 -5.80 14.47 0.57
N GLU A 24 -6.60 14.10 -0.44
CA GLU A 24 -7.69 13.14 -0.27
C GLU A 24 -7.14 11.89 0.44
N THR A 25 -7.64 11.64 1.64
CA THR A 25 -7.20 10.52 2.45
C THR A 25 -7.67 9.23 1.77
N PRO A 26 -6.78 8.29 1.42
CA PRO A 26 -7.18 7.05 0.78
C PRO A 26 -8.23 6.30 1.61
N LEU A 27 -9.27 5.77 0.96
CA LEU A 27 -10.38 5.09 1.62
C LEU A 27 -10.43 3.60 1.27
N PHE A 28 -10.88 2.78 2.22
CA PHE A 28 -11.31 1.40 2.03
C PHE A 28 -12.66 1.20 2.74
N ASN A 29 -13.70 0.82 2.00
CA ASN A 29 -15.08 0.75 2.50
C ASN A 29 -15.51 2.05 3.22
N ASP A 30 -15.31 3.19 2.55
CA ASP A 30 -15.62 4.55 3.02
C ASP A 30 -14.89 5.00 4.30
N ARG A 31 -13.84 4.27 4.70
CA ARG A 31 -13.04 4.59 5.89
C ARG A 31 -11.61 4.94 5.51
N PRO A 32 -10.98 5.92 6.18
CA PRO A 32 -9.57 6.21 6.04
C PRO A 32 -8.69 4.97 6.20
N ILE A 33 -7.79 4.74 5.24
CA ILE A 33 -6.73 3.75 5.37
C ILE A 33 -5.68 4.34 6.31
N VAL A 34 -5.58 3.77 7.50
CA VAL A 34 -4.61 4.12 8.53
C VAL A 34 -3.59 3.00 8.69
N CYS A 35 -2.52 3.26 9.44
CA CYS A 35 -1.53 2.28 9.85
C CYS A 35 -2.19 1.14 10.64
N MET A 36 -2.50 0.06 9.93
CA MET A 36 -3.23 -1.07 10.46
C MET A 36 -2.27 -2.07 11.11
N ASP A 37 -2.73 -2.74 12.15
CA ASP A 37 -2.03 -3.92 12.66
C ASP A 37 -2.27 -5.12 11.72
N ILE A 38 -1.33 -6.06 11.70
CA ILE A 38 -1.46 -7.27 10.89
C ILE A 38 -2.70 -8.10 11.24
N SER A 39 -3.16 -8.06 12.50
CA SER A 39 -4.38 -8.72 12.96
C SER A 39 -5.66 -8.17 12.33
N GLN A 40 -5.61 -6.97 11.75
CA GLN A 40 -6.73 -6.35 11.04
C GLN A 40 -6.74 -6.72 9.55
N VAL A 41 -5.68 -7.37 9.04
CA VAL A 41 -5.62 -7.81 7.65
C VAL A 41 -6.60 -8.96 7.42
N SER A 42 -7.20 -8.97 6.24
CA SER A 42 -8.16 -9.96 5.79
C SER A 42 -7.96 -10.18 4.29
N ASN A 43 -8.55 -11.26 3.77
CA ASN A 43 -8.51 -11.60 2.36
C ASN A 43 -9.24 -10.60 1.43
N GLN A 44 -9.86 -9.55 1.97
CA GLN A 44 -10.49 -8.45 1.23
C GLN A 44 -9.55 -7.25 1.04
N HIS A 45 -8.42 -7.21 1.74
CA HIS A 45 -7.46 -6.10 1.63
C HIS A 45 -6.50 -6.33 0.45
N SER A 46 -6.71 -5.63 -0.66
CA SER A 46 -5.80 -5.68 -1.81
C SER A 46 -4.41 -5.06 -1.51
N PRO A 47 -3.37 -5.37 -2.32
CA PRO A 47 -2.06 -4.72 -2.24
C PRO A 47 -2.13 -3.21 -2.23
N ASN A 48 -3.06 -2.60 -2.96
CA ASN A 48 -3.25 -1.15 -2.94
C ASN A 48 -3.60 -0.64 -1.52
N VAL A 49 -4.50 -1.33 -0.82
CA VAL A 49 -4.89 -0.98 0.56
C VAL A 49 -3.73 -1.22 1.53
N LEU A 50 -3.09 -2.38 1.43
CA LEU A 50 -1.99 -2.76 2.31
C LEU A 50 -0.78 -1.83 2.16
N PHE A 51 -0.43 -1.41 0.93
CA PHE A 51 0.64 -0.43 0.70
C PHE A 51 0.28 0.98 1.16
N HIS A 52 -0.99 1.38 1.06
CA HIS A 52 -1.45 2.64 1.66
C HIS A 52 -1.31 2.63 3.19
N SER A 53 -1.70 1.53 3.83
CA SER A 53 -1.55 1.33 5.28
C SER A 53 -0.08 1.27 5.70
N LEU A 54 0.76 0.54 4.96
CA LEU A 54 2.21 0.50 5.14
C LEU A 54 2.82 1.90 5.11
N ARG A 55 2.45 2.72 4.11
CA ARG A 55 2.93 4.09 4.00
C ARG A 55 2.54 4.93 5.22
N ASP A 56 1.32 4.78 5.73
CA ASP A 56 0.90 5.47 6.95
C ASP A 56 1.72 5.01 8.17
N CYS A 57 2.03 3.71 8.28
CA CYS A 57 2.93 3.20 9.31
C CYS A 57 4.34 3.77 9.19
N LEU A 58 4.89 3.88 7.98
CA LEU A 58 6.21 4.49 7.77
C LEU A 58 6.24 5.96 8.16
N LYS A 59 5.19 6.72 7.84
CA LYS A 59 5.05 8.13 8.28
C LYS A 59 4.99 8.27 9.80
N LYS A 60 4.44 7.26 10.49
CA LYS A 60 4.38 7.15 11.96
C LYS A 60 5.59 6.48 12.58
N ARG A 61 6.59 6.09 11.77
CA ARG A 61 7.79 5.33 12.19
C ARG A 61 7.49 4.00 12.89
N ASP A 62 6.32 3.41 12.61
CA ASP A 62 5.98 2.06 13.07
C ASP A 62 6.51 1.03 12.06
N PHE A 63 7.83 0.85 12.08
CA PHE A 63 8.54 0.00 11.12
C PHE A 63 8.16 -1.48 11.23
N TRP A 64 7.78 -1.93 12.43
CA TRP A 64 7.35 -3.32 12.64
C TRP A 64 5.99 -3.59 12.02
N LYS A 65 5.01 -2.69 12.17
CA LYS A 65 3.74 -2.83 11.44
C LYS A 65 3.97 -2.72 9.94
N ALA A 66 4.77 -1.74 9.49
CA ALA A 66 5.11 -1.61 8.08
C ALA A 66 5.74 -2.88 7.50
N ALA A 67 6.67 -3.53 8.22
CA ALA A 67 7.31 -4.78 7.80
C ALA A 67 6.31 -5.94 7.65
N LYS A 68 5.38 -6.10 8.59
CA LYS A 68 4.34 -7.15 8.52
C LYS A 68 3.36 -6.87 7.38
N LEU A 69 2.95 -5.62 7.18
CA LEU A 69 2.10 -5.21 6.06
C LEU A 69 2.80 -5.39 4.72
N ASN A 70 4.10 -5.13 4.66
CA ASN A 70 4.91 -5.37 3.47
C ASN A 70 4.87 -6.86 3.12
N PHE A 71 5.07 -7.74 4.09
CA PHE A 71 4.98 -9.18 3.89
C PHE A 71 3.61 -9.60 3.31
N ALA A 72 2.51 -9.16 3.94
CA ALA A 72 1.16 -9.48 3.46
C ALA A 72 0.89 -8.92 2.05
N ALA A 73 1.26 -7.66 1.78
CA ALA A 73 1.10 -7.02 0.48
C ALA A 73 1.88 -7.75 -0.61
N ASN A 74 3.07 -8.28 -0.27
CA ASN A 74 3.88 -9.05 -1.20
C ASN A 74 3.27 -10.40 -1.55
N LEU A 75 2.75 -11.13 -0.57
CA LEU A 75 2.06 -12.39 -0.86
C LEU A 75 0.81 -12.17 -1.71
N TYR A 76 -0.01 -11.17 -1.39
CA TYR A 76 -1.22 -10.90 -2.17
C TYR A 76 -0.91 -10.39 -3.58
N GLY A 77 0.11 -9.53 -3.73
CA GLY A 77 0.53 -9.06 -5.04
C GLY A 77 1.09 -10.17 -5.92
N ASN A 78 1.90 -11.07 -5.36
CA ASN A 78 2.43 -12.21 -6.09
C ASN A 78 1.33 -13.22 -6.46
N TYR A 79 0.36 -13.44 -5.57
CA TYR A 79 -0.82 -14.25 -5.90
C TYR A 79 -1.66 -13.62 -7.01
N ASP A 80 -1.88 -12.31 -6.95
CA ASP A 80 -2.60 -11.58 -8.00
C ASP A 80 -1.86 -11.66 -9.35
N ALA A 81 -0.53 -11.58 -9.35
CA ALA A 81 0.28 -11.75 -10.54
C ALA A 81 0.22 -13.16 -11.13
N LEU A 82 -0.03 -14.19 -10.31
CA LEU A 82 -0.22 -15.55 -10.80
C LEU A 82 -1.59 -15.80 -11.42
N ARG A 83 -2.64 -15.09 -10.96
CA ARG A 83 -4.02 -15.33 -11.38
C ARG A 83 -4.55 -14.37 -12.45
N VAL A 84 -3.87 -13.25 -12.68
CA VAL A 84 -4.20 -12.33 -13.78
C VAL A 84 -3.30 -12.65 -14.95
N ASP A 85 -3.90 -12.85 -16.12
CA ASP A 85 -3.15 -13.10 -17.36
C ASP A 85 -2.73 -11.78 -18.02
N GLY A 86 -1.42 -11.64 -18.33
CA GLY A 86 -0.84 -10.49 -19.02
C GLY A 86 0.55 -10.11 -18.50
N GLU A 87 1.03 -8.92 -18.88
CA GLU A 87 2.13 -8.17 -18.25
C GLU A 87 1.72 -7.02 -17.28
N PRO A 88 0.48 -6.46 -17.30
CA PRO A 88 0.16 -5.27 -16.51
C PRO A 88 0.17 -5.53 -15.00
N GLU A 89 0.08 -6.78 -14.55
CA GLU A 89 0.12 -7.18 -13.15
C GLU A 89 1.46 -6.86 -12.47
N ASN A 90 2.58 -7.21 -13.10
CA ASN A 90 3.92 -6.91 -12.57
C ASN A 90 4.18 -5.40 -12.49
N ILE A 91 3.76 -4.67 -13.52
CA ILE A 91 3.94 -3.21 -13.59
C ILE A 91 3.07 -2.51 -12.55
N ALA A 92 1.79 -2.88 -12.44
CA ALA A 92 0.85 -2.31 -11.48
C ALA A 92 1.36 -2.50 -10.04
N PHE A 93 1.77 -3.73 -9.72
CA PHE A 93 2.23 -4.08 -8.39
C PHE A 93 3.54 -3.37 -7.99
N ASN A 94 4.53 -3.29 -8.91
CA ASN A 94 5.76 -2.54 -8.65
C ASN A 94 5.51 -1.04 -8.50
N LYS A 95 4.57 -0.45 -9.27
CA LYS A 95 4.15 0.95 -9.09
C LYS A 95 3.56 1.19 -7.70
N LEU A 96 2.77 0.26 -7.17
CA LEU A 96 2.23 0.37 -5.80
C LEU A 96 3.35 0.35 -4.75
N ARG A 97 4.30 -0.58 -4.86
CA ARG A 97 5.48 -0.64 -3.97
C ARG A 97 6.25 0.68 -3.96
N LEU A 98 6.58 1.20 -5.15
CA LEU A 98 7.31 2.46 -5.28
C LEU A 98 6.52 3.63 -4.69
N LYS A 99 5.22 3.73 -4.97
CA LYS A 99 4.34 4.77 -4.42
C LYS A 99 4.24 4.72 -2.90
N ALA A 100 4.34 3.53 -2.29
CA ALA A 100 4.26 3.36 -0.85
C ALA A 100 5.45 4.01 -0.12
N VAL A 101 6.62 4.05 -0.76
CA VAL A 101 7.87 4.50 -0.13
C VAL A 101 8.44 5.79 -0.72
N LYS A 102 7.87 6.29 -1.82
CA LYS A 102 8.36 7.46 -2.58
C LYS A 102 8.73 8.68 -1.72
N ASP A 103 7.89 9.00 -0.73
CA ASP A 103 8.03 10.21 0.09
C ASP A 103 8.56 9.90 1.50
N ILE A 104 9.14 8.70 1.71
CA ILE A 104 9.69 8.29 3.01
C ILE A 104 11.15 8.71 3.08
N PRO A 105 11.60 9.39 4.17
CA PRO A 105 12.99 9.76 4.34
C PRO A 105 13.92 8.55 4.22
N ILE A 106 15.09 8.72 3.59
CA ILE A 106 16.03 7.62 3.31
C ILE A 106 16.45 6.85 4.57
N HIS A 107 16.62 7.55 5.69
CA HIS A 107 16.91 6.94 7.00
C HIS A 107 15.76 6.03 7.47
N ASP A 108 14.53 6.50 7.36
CA ASP A 108 13.34 5.76 7.80
C ASP A 108 13.08 4.57 6.85
N TYR A 109 13.34 4.72 5.56
CA TYR A 109 13.31 3.63 4.59
C TYR A 109 14.38 2.56 4.89
N SER A 110 15.63 2.97 5.19
CA SER A 110 16.70 2.03 5.59
C SER A 110 16.33 1.26 6.87
N THR A 111 15.76 1.95 7.86
CA THR A 111 15.30 1.31 9.11
C THR A 111 14.16 0.32 8.84
N PHE A 112 13.22 0.67 7.95
CA PHE A 112 12.17 -0.24 7.50
C PHE A 112 12.74 -1.49 6.79
N GLN A 113 13.75 -1.34 5.93
CA GLN A 113 14.39 -2.48 5.27
C GLN A 113 15.05 -3.41 6.29
N GLN A 114 15.85 -2.86 7.20
CA GLN A 114 16.49 -3.63 8.28
C GLN A 114 15.46 -4.34 9.17
N THR A 115 14.34 -3.67 9.48
CA THR A 115 13.24 -4.25 10.26
C THR A 115 12.54 -5.39 9.51
N SER A 116 12.32 -5.23 8.21
CA SER A 116 11.74 -6.27 7.35
C SER A 116 12.65 -7.49 7.27
N GLU A 117 13.96 -7.29 7.13
CA GLU A 117 14.91 -8.40 7.16
C GLU A 117 14.98 -9.09 8.53
N ALA A 118 14.98 -8.32 9.61
CA ALA A 118 14.97 -8.87 10.97
C ALA A 118 13.71 -9.71 11.24
N LEU A 119 12.54 -9.25 10.75
CA LEU A 119 11.30 -10.01 10.79
C LEU A 119 11.43 -11.37 10.09
N LEU A 120 12.07 -11.41 8.92
CA LEU A 120 12.22 -12.64 8.12
C LEU A 120 13.31 -13.59 8.65
N ARG A 121 14.37 -13.05 9.29
CA ARG A 121 15.42 -13.84 9.95
C ARG A 121 14.95 -14.47 11.26
N ASP A 122 14.03 -13.82 11.97
CA ASP A 122 13.44 -14.38 13.18
C ASP A 122 12.44 -15.50 12.83
N LYS A 123 12.88 -16.75 13.00
CA LYS A 123 12.07 -17.95 12.68
C LYS A 123 10.72 -17.94 13.38
N LYS A 124 10.65 -17.50 14.64
CA LYS A 124 9.38 -17.49 15.38
C LYS A 124 8.44 -16.43 14.81
N LYS A 125 8.89 -15.19 14.66
CA LYS A 125 8.06 -14.10 14.13
C LYS A 125 7.59 -14.38 12.70
N LYS A 126 8.48 -14.90 11.85
CA LYS A 126 8.11 -15.32 10.49
C LYS A 126 7.07 -16.43 10.51
N ASN A 127 7.27 -17.47 11.32
CA ASN A 127 6.31 -18.58 11.42
C ASN A 127 4.95 -18.12 11.94
N ASP A 128 4.91 -17.23 12.93
CA ASP A 128 3.65 -16.67 13.45
C ASP A 128 2.91 -15.89 12.35
N LEU A 129 3.64 -15.11 11.54
CA LEU A 129 3.08 -14.39 10.40
C LEU A 129 2.59 -15.32 9.29
N CYS A 130 3.35 -16.36 8.98
CA CYS A 130 2.96 -17.40 8.03
C CYS A 130 1.68 -18.14 8.47
N LYS A 131 1.57 -18.51 9.74
CA LYS A 131 0.36 -19.12 10.31
C LYS A 131 -0.84 -18.19 10.15
N LEU A 132 -0.66 -16.91 10.48
CA LEU A 132 -1.71 -15.91 10.31
C LEU A 132 -2.17 -15.81 8.84
N MET A 133 -1.23 -15.65 7.90
CA MET A 133 -1.56 -15.57 6.47
C MET A 133 -2.18 -16.86 5.93
N THR A 134 -1.80 -18.02 6.48
CA THR A 134 -2.42 -19.31 6.15
C THR A 134 -3.88 -19.36 6.60
N VAL A 135 -4.18 -18.88 7.81
CA VAL A 135 -5.55 -18.81 8.36
C VAL A 135 -6.40 -17.78 7.60
N ILE A 136 -5.87 -16.61 7.28
CA ILE A 136 -6.58 -15.59 6.51
C ILE A 136 -6.91 -16.12 5.10
N GLY A 137 -5.98 -16.87 4.49
CA GLY A 137 -6.17 -17.47 3.19
C GLY A 137 -5.93 -16.52 2.02
N LYS A 138 -6.25 -17.03 0.83
CA LYS A 138 -6.04 -16.36 -0.45
C LYS A 138 -6.94 -15.12 -0.58
N PRO A 139 -6.54 -14.12 -1.37
CA PRO A 139 -7.42 -13.04 -1.81
C PRO A 139 -8.80 -13.50 -2.27
N ASP A 140 -9.82 -12.77 -1.82
CA ASP A 140 -11.24 -12.93 -2.19
C ASP A 140 -11.82 -11.61 -2.73
N TYR A 141 -10.96 -10.85 -3.40
CA TYR A 141 -11.32 -9.62 -4.10
C TYR A 141 -10.99 -9.73 -5.59
N HIS A 142 -11.66 -8.91 -6.39
CA HIS A 142 -11.25 -8.63 -7.76
C HIS A 142 -10.06 -7.64 -7.76
N PRO A 143 -8.91 -7.93 -8.43
CA PRO A 143 -7.69 -7.13 -8.34
C PRO A 143 -7.79 -5.86 -9.21
N ASN A 144 -8.76 -5.01 -8.87
CA ASN A 144 -9.11 -3.78 -9.59
C ASN A 144 -7.91 -2.86 -9.81
N TYR A 145 -6.89 -2.91 -8.96
CA TYR A 145 -5.68 -2.10 -9.13
C TYR A 145 -4.86 -2.50 -10.36
N ILE A 146 -4.87 -3.78 -10.76
CA ILE A 146 -4.22 -4.25 -11.99
C ILE A 146 -5.05 -3.84 -13.20
N PHE A 147 -6.37 -3.99 -13.11
CA PHE A 147 -7.29 -3.68 -14.22
C PHE A 147 -7.31 -2.17 -14.52
N LYS A 148 -7.47 -1.34 -13.50
CA LYS A 148 -7.35 0.12 -13.61
C LYS A 148 -6.00 0.55 -14.15
N HIS A 149 -4.94 -0.19 -13.82
CA HIS A 149 -3.63 0.05 -14.39
C HIS A 149 -3.59 -0.30 -15.88
N ALA A 150 -4.05 -1.49 -16.26
CA ALA A 150 -4.08 -1.91 -17.65
C ALA A 150 -4.87 -0.95 -18.54
N GLU A 151 -6.06 -0.50 -18.10
CA GLU A 151 -6.89 0.49 -18.80
C GLU A 151 -6.13 1.79 -19.14
N GLN A 152 -5.15 2.17 -18.33
CA GLN A 152 -4.36 3.39 -18.55
C GLN A 152 -3.23 3.22 -19.57
N TYR A 153 -2.78 1.98 -19.84
CA TYR A 153 -1.52 1.74 -20.57
C TYR A 153 -1.64 0.74 -21.71
N THR A 154 -2.69 -0.07 -21.76
CA THR A 154 -2.87 -1.10 -22.78
C THR A 154 -4.29 -1.06 -23.34
N LYS A 155 -4.46 -1.49 -24.60
CA LYS A 155 -5.79 -1.82 -25.15
C LYS A 155 -6.24 -3.24 -24.76
N LEU A 156 -5.43 -3.94 -23.96
CA LEU A 156 -5.69 -5.33 -23.56
C LEU A 156 -6.45 -5.30 -22.25
N VAL A 157 -7.64 -5.91 -22.26
CA VAL A 157 -8.42 -6.15 -21.04
C VAL A 157 -7.79 -7.36 -20.34
N PRO A 158 -7.18 -7.20 -19.15
CA PRO A 158 -6.69 -8.35 -18.40
C PRO A 158 -7.84 -9.29 -18.10
N SER A 159 -7.54 -10.58 -17.93
CA SER A 159 -8.54 -11.54 -17.47
C SER A 159 -8.04 -12.25 -16.23
N ILE A 160 -8.96 -12.57 -15.31
CA ILE A 160 -8.64 -13.47 -14.21
C ILE A 160 -8.80 -14.89 -14.73
N ASN A 161 -7.72 -15.65 -14.64
CA ASN A 161 -7.76 -17.05 -14.96
C ASN A 161 -8.45 -17.82 -13.83
N SER A 162 -9.67 -18.33 -14.09
CA SER A 162 -10.48 -19.07 -13.11
C SER A 162 -9.73 -20.27 -12.52
N ASP A 163 -8.96 -20.96 -13.35
CA ASP A 163 -8.19 -22.14 -12.94
C ASP A 163 -7.01 -21.76 -12.04
N LYS A 164 -6.60 -20.48 -12.08
CA LYS A 164 -5.54 -19.92 -11.22
C LYS A 164 -6.05 -19.20 -9.98
N GLN A 165 -7.36 -19.23 -9.72
CA GLN A 165 -7.93 -18.83 -8.43
C GLN A 165 -7.85 -19.94 -7.37
N ASP A 166 -7.23 -21.06 -7.73
CA ASP A 166 -7.04 -22.24 -6.91
C ASP A 166 -6.16 -21.96 -5.67
N SER A 167 -6.54 -22.58 -4.56
CA SER A 167 -5.75 -22.71 -3.33
C SER A 167 -4.28 -23.13 -3.54
N ARG A 168 -3.98 -23.88 -4.61
CA ARG A 168 -2.63 -24.32 -4.98
C ARG A 168 -1.70 -23.15 -5.29
N PHE A 169 -2.19 -22.08 -5.92
CA PHE A 169 -1.39 -20.88 -6.17
C PHE A 169 -1.11 -20.12 -4.88
N TRP A 170 -2.07 -20.08 -3.95
CA TRP A 170 -1.84 -19.49 -2.63
C TRP A 170 -0.80 -20.27 -1.83
N LYS A 171 -0.89 -21.60 -1.82
CA LYS A 171 0.12 -22.48 -1.22
C LYS A 171 1.50 -22.25 -1.85
N LYS A 172 1.57 -22.11 -3.18
CA LYS A 172 2.82 -21.82 -3.91
C LYS A 172 3.45 -20.50 -3.44
N VAL A 173 2.66 -19.43 -3.34
CA VAL A 173 3.14 -18.11 -2.88
C VAL A 173 3.61 -18.16 -1.43
N LEU A 174 2.85 -18.78 -0.53
CA LEU A 174 3.25 -18.96 0.86
C LEU A 174 4.60 -19.70 0.98
N LEU A 175 4.78 -20.77 0.21
CA LEU A 175 5.99 -21.58 0.23
C LEU A 175 7.19 -20.87 -0.42
N ASN A 176 7.01 -20.36 -1.63
CA ASN A 176 8.12 -19.89 -2.46
C ASN A 176 8.51 -18.45 -2.12
N ASP A 177 7.52 -17.58 -1.89
CA ASP A 177 7.75 -16.14 -1.70
C ASP A 177 7.76 -15.78 -0.21
N GLY A 178 6.86 -16.40 0.57
CA GLY A 178 6.79 -16.20 2.02
C GLY A 178 7.82 -17.03 2.78
N HIS A 179 8.40 -18.06 2.17
CA HIS A 179 9.22 -19.08 2.84
C HIS A 179 8.55 -19.62 4.11
N CYS A 180 7.24 -19.81 4.03
CA CYS A 180 6.41 -20.38 5.08
C CYS A 180 6.60 -21.90 5.08
N MET A 181 7.52 -22.38 5.91
CA MET A 181 7.67 -23.82 6.13
C MET A 181 6.38 -24.37 6.77
N GLN A 182 5.89 -25.50 6.25
CA GLN A 182 4.84 -26.28 6.91
C GLN A 182 5.37 -26.90 8.20
#